data_AF-A0A1A0HJX8-F1
#
_entry.id   AF-A0A1A0HJX8-F1
#
_cell.length_a   1.000
_cell.length_b   1.000
_cell.length_c   1.000
_cell.angle_alpha   90.00
_cell.angle_beta   90.00
_cell.angle_gamma   90.00
#
_symmetry.space_group_name_H-M   'P 1'
#
loop_
_entity.id
_entity.type
_entity.pdbx_description
1 polymer ?
#
loop_
_entity_poly.entity_id
_entity_poly.type
_entity_poly.pdbx_seq_one_letter_code
_entity_poly.pdbx_strand_id
1 'polypeptide(L)' 'STANKNLSHVPCKFFKQGICQAGKSCPFSHNVDGTLSADKLPCKYFQKGNCKFGMKCALAHISPD' A
#
# COMPACT_ATOMS: atom_id res chain seq x y z
N SER A 1 4.15 8.70 -25.92
CA SER A 1 4.39 7.35 -25.38
C SER A 1 3.68 7.21 -24.05
N THR A 2 2.54 6.53 -24.06
CA THR A 2 1.56 6.47 -22.96
C THR A 2 2.15 5.74 -21.76
N ALA A 3 2.31 6.43 -20.64
CA ALA A 3 2.83 5.85 -19.40
C ALA A 3 1.86 4.77 -18.89
N ASN A 4 2.15 3.51 -19.20
CA ASN A 4 1.50 2.34 -18.60
C ASN A 4 1.93 2.27 -17.13
N LYS A 5 1.27 3.06 -16.29
CA LYS A 5 1.47 3.00 -14.84
C LYS A 5 0.71 1.77 -14.34
N ASN A 6 1.45 0.67 -14.18
CA ASN A 6 0.99 -0.53 -13.50
C ASN A 6 0.66 -0.17 -12.03
N LEU A 7 -0.60 0.18 -11.78
CA LEU A 7 -1.16 0.62 -10.49
C LEU A 7 -1.55 -0.57 -9.59
N SER A 8 -1.22 -1.79 -10.00
CA SER A 8 -1.54 -3.03 -9.28
C SER A 8 -0.80 -3.17 -7.94
N HIS A 9 0.11 -2.24 -7.62
CA HIS A 9 0.71 -2.05 -6.29
C HIS A 9 -0.16 -1.18 -5.36
N VAL A 10 -1.08 -0.38 -5.91
CA VAL A 10 -1.97 0.50 -5.14
C VAL A 10 -3.25 -0.27 -4.83
N PRO A 11 -3.66 -0.44 -3.56
CA PRO A 11 -4.87 -1.17 -3.21
C PRO A 11 -6.14 -0.49 -3.74
N CYS A 12 -7.04 -1.28 -4.30
CA CYS A 12 -8.31 -0.81 -4.82
C CYS A 12 -9.29 -0.52 -3.66
N LYS A 13 -9.60 0.76 -3.42
CA LYS A 13 -10.56 1.14 -2.36
C LYS A 13 -11.94 0.52 -2.57
N PHE A 14 -12.39 0.42 -3.83
CA PHE A 14 -13.71 -0.10 -4.18
C PHE A 14 -13.78 -1.61 -3.97
N PHE A 15 -12.67 -2.33 -4.20
CA PHE A 15 -12.60 -3.77 -3.99
C PHE A 15 -12.57 -4.09 -2.51
N LYS A 16 -11.81 -3.31 -1.71
CA LYS A 16 -11.85 -3.37 -0.24
C LYS A 16 -13.29 -3.21 0.31
N GLN A 17 -14.09 -2.39 -0.36
CA GLN A 17 -15.49 -2.14 0.03
C GLN A 17 -16.49 -3.11 -0.63
N GLY A 18 -16.01 -4.07 -1.42
CA GLY A 18 -16.85 -5.07 -2.09
C GLY A 18 -17.68 -4.54 -3.28
N ILE A 19 -17.44 -3.30 -3.72
CA ILE A 19 -18.20 -2.62 -4.78
C ILE A 19 -17.40 -2.43 -6.07
N CYS A 20 -16.22 -3.02 -6.20
CA CYS A 20 -15.44 -2.91 -7.42
C CYS A 20 -16.09 -3.69 -8.57
N GLN A 21 -16.48 -2.97 -9.62
CA GLN A 21 -17.06 -3.54 -10.84
C GLN A 21 -16.00 -3.93 -11.89
N ALA A 22 -14.76 -3.49 -11.74
CA ALA A 22 -13.70 -3.71 -12.72
C ALA A 22 -13.14 -5.15 -12.71
N GLY A 23 -13.42 -5.93 -11.67
CA GLY A 23 -12.99 -7.33 -11.57
C GLY A 23 -11.47 -7.49 -11.78
N LYS A 24 -11.06 -8.41 -12.65
CA LYS A 24 -9.65 -8.68 -12.96
C LYS A 24 -8.98 -7.61 -13.84
N SER A 25 -9.78 -6.73 -14.45
CA SER A 25 -9.30 -5.62 -15.27
C SER A 25 -9.07 -4.34 -14.47
N CYS A 26 -9.20 -4.40 -13.13
CA CYS A 26 -8.93 -3.24 -12.30
C CYS A 26 -7.43 -2.88 -12.40
N PRO A 27 -7.08 -1.61 -12.69
CA PRO A 27 -5.69 -1.19 -12.69
C PRO A 27 -5.11 -1.20 -11.26
N PHE A 28 -5.94 -1.28 -10.22
CA PHE A 28 -5.57 -1.29 -8.81
C PHE A 28 -5.57 -2.72 -8.23
N SER A 29 -4.81 -2.93 -7.16
CA SER A 29 -4.66 -4.24 -6.51
C SER A 29 -5.97 -4.73 -5.86
N HIS A 30 -6.36 -5.96 -6.17
CA HIS A 30 -7.46 -6.70 -5.53
C HIS A 30 -6.94 -7.75 -4.53
N ASN A 31 -5.69 -7.64 -4.06
CA ASN A 31 -5.26 -8.47 -2.94
C ASN A 31 -5.89 -7.95 -1.65
N VAL A 32 -6.88 -8.71 -1.16
CA VAL A 32 -7.61 -8.48 0.10
C VAL A 32 -6.74 -8.71 1.33
N ASP A 33 -5.67 -9.47 1.17
CA ASP A 33 -4.65 -9.59 2.20
C ASP A 33 -3.81 -8.32 2.18
N GLY A 34 -3.88 -7.54 3.24
CA GLY A 34 -3.08 -6.35 3.49
C GLY A 34 -1.55 -6.54 3.45
N THR A 35 -1.03 -7.56 2.78
CA THR A 35 0.35 -7.69 2.30
C THR A 35 0.91 -6.42 1.64
N LEU A 36 0.07 -5.58 1.03
CA LEU A 36 0.42 -4.23 0.52
C LEU A 36 -0.23 -3.10 1.32
N SER A 37 -0.80 -3.37 2.49
CA SER A 37 -1.15 -2.32 3.42
C SER A 37 0.13 -1.57 3.74
N ALA A 38 0.06 -0.26 3.72
CA ALA A 38 1.18 0.58 4.11
C ALA A 38 1.72 0.15 5.50
N ASP A 39 0.85 -0.33 6.41
CA ASP A 39 1.18 -0.98 7.69
C ASP A 39 2.12 -2.20 7.62
N LYS A 40 2.30 -2.86 6.46
CA LYS A 40 3.29 -3.92 6.24
C LYS A 40 4.51 -3.45 5.46
N LEU A 41 4.43 -2.30 4.79
CA LEU A 41 5.56 -1.73 4.06
C LEU A 41 6.51 -1.06 5.05
N PRO A 42 7.79 -1.50 5.15
CA PRO A 42 8.73 -0.91 6.07
C PRO A 42 8.93 0.58 5.77
N CYS A 43 8.80 1.40 6.81
CA CYS A 43 9.03 2.83 6.71
C CYS A 43 10.52 3.10 6.52
N LYS A 44 10.92 3.44 5.28
CA LYS A 44 12.32 3.78 4.96
C LYS A 44 12.87 4.94 5.79
N TYR A 45 12.00 5.84 6.25
CA TYR A 45 12.39 6.98 7.08
C TYR A 45 12.59 6.58 8.54
N PHE A 46 11.80 5.62 9.05
CA PHE A 46 11.96 5.08 10.39
C PHE A 46 13.25 4.26 10.49
N GLN A 47 13.55 3.41 9.50
CA GLN A 47 14.84 2.70 9.43
C GLN A 47 16.04 3.66 9.45
N LYS A 48 15.88 4.88 8.92
CA LYS A 48 16.90 5.95 8.94
C LYS A 48 16.82 6.86 10.18
N GLY A 49 15.94 6.58 11.14
CA GLY A 49 15.74 7.40 12.35
C GLY A 49 15.09 8.78 12.11
N ASN A 50 14.56 9.04 10.91
CA ASN A 50 14.09 10.35 10.47
C ASN A 50 12.58 10.39 10.14
N CYS A 51 11.79 9.44 10.66
CA CYS A 51 10.35 9.46 10.43
C CYS A 51 9.67 10.55 11.26
N LYS A 52 9.15 11.56 10.58
CA LYS A 52 8.42 12.70 11.17
C LYS A 52 6.95 12.44 11.48
N PHE A 53 6.43 11.28 11.09
CA PHE A 53 5.03 10.91 11.31
C PHE A 53 4.80 10.11 12.60
N GLY A 54 5.87 9.65 13.26
CA GLY A 54 5.79 8.89 14.52
C GLY A 54 4.84 7.70 14.42
N MET A 55 4.02 7.50 15.46
CA MET A 55 3.02 6.42 15.51
C MET A 55 1.87 6.58 14.50
N LYS A 56 1.73 7.75 13.87
CA LYS A 56 0.71 8.02 12.85
C LYS A 56 1.24 7.74 11.44
N CYS A 57 2.44 7.17 11.31
CA CYS A 57 2.99 6.81 10.02
C CYS A 57 2.12 5.73 9.39
N ALA A 58 1.74 5.94 8.14
CA ALA A 58 1.04 4.91 7.37
C ALA A 58 1.95 3.70 7.08
N LEU A 59 3.27 3.82 7.24
CA LEU A 59 4.26 2.77 6.97
C LEU A 59 4.70 2.05 8.24
N ALA A 60 5.03 0.76 8.12
CA ALA A 60 5.44 -0.09 9.23
C ALA A 60 6.74 0.41 9.91
N HIS A 61 6.69 0.69 11.21
CA HIS A 61 7.87 0.96 12.03
C HIS A 61 8.38 -0.35 12.65
N ILE A 62 9.16 -1.11 11.88
CA ILE A 62 9.71 -2.40 12.30
C ILE A 62 11.09 -2.15 12.91
N SER A 63 11.24 -2.35 14.22
CA SER A 63 12.56 -2.40 14.86
C SER A 63 13.18 -3.78 14.62
N PRO A 64 14.43 -3.89 14.14
CA PRO A 64 15.18 -5.12 14.33
C PRO A 64 15.38 -5.30 15.85
N ASP A 65 14.98 -6.45 16.37
CA ASP A 65 15.48 -6.96 17.66
C ASP A 65 17.01 -7.13 17.57
#